data_AF-H0SU01-F1
#
_entry.id   AF-H0SU01-F1
#
_cell.length_a   1.000
_cell.length_b   1.000
_cell.length_c   1.000
_cell.angle_alpha   90.00
_cell.angle_beta   90.00
_cell.angle_gamma   90.00
#
_symmetry.space_group_name_H-M   'P 1'
#
loop_
_entity.id
_entity.type
_entity.pdbx_description
1 polymer ?
#
loop_
_entity_poly.entity_id
_entity_poly.type
_entity_poly.pdbx_seq_one_letter_code
_entity_poly.pdbx_strand_id
1 'polypeptide(L)'
;MSFVAVTAEYGIVIRRHALTERGVPYQAVLAAVEADKPFGADQELLTFGPSFGREALEALTQRLTALGLVYFDDFFQFASDVPVWCELAVAFVPAKST
;
A
#
# COMPACT_ATOMS: atom_id res chain seq x y z
N MET A 1 -5.69 -8.79 15.96
CA MET A 1 -5.27 -8.81 14.54
C MET A 1 -6.32 -8.03 13.77
N SER A 2 -5.92 -6.92 13.16
CA SER A 2 -6.80 -6.06 12.36
C SER A 2 -6.61 -6.41 10.89
N PHE A 3 -7.67 -6.31 10.11
CA PHE A 3 -7.66 -6.50 8.67
C PHE A 3 -8.02 -5.18 7.99
N VAL A 4 -7.29 -4.85 6.94
CA VAL A 4 -7.54 -3.67 6.10
C VAL A 4 -7.94 -4.15 4.72
N ALA A 5 -9.06 -3.64 4.22
CA ALA A 5 -9.54 -3.96 2.88
C ALA A 5 -8.52 -3.55 1.82
N VAL A 6 -8.39 -4.35 0.76
CA VAL A 6 -7.57 -4.04 -0.42
C VAL A 6 -8.38 -4.22 -1.69
N THR A 7 -8.01 -3.49 -2.72
CA THR A 7 -8.58 -3.69 -4.06
C THR A 7 -7.93 -4.90 -4.72
N ALA A 8 -8.71 -5.71 -5.42
CA ALA A 8 -8.19 -6.85 -6.17
C ALA A 8 -7.31 -6.39 -7.36
N GLU A 9 -7.62 -5.22 -7.91
CA GLU A 9 -6.93 -4.67 -9.08
C GLU A 9 -5.92 -3.61 -8.66
N TYR A 10 -4.65 -3.85 -9.01
CA TYR A 10 -3.54 -2.91 -9.02
C TYR A 10 -3.49 -1.95 -7.81
N GLY A 11 -3.53 -2.51 -6.60
CA GLY A 11 -3.43 -1.78 -5.34
C GLY A 11 -1.98 -1.63 -4.85
N ILE A 12 -1.80 -0.72 -3.90
CA ILE A 12 -0.56 -0.57 -3.12
C ILE A 12 -0.90 -0.75 -1.65
N VAL A 13 -0.07 -1.52 -0.95
CA VAL A 13 -0.12 -1.65 0.51
C VAL A 13 1.16 -1.06 1.08
N ILE A 14 1.03 -0.17 2.06
CA ILE A 14 2.14 0.53 2.72
C ILE A 14 2.11 0.25 4.22
N ARG A 15 3.26 -0.10 4.79
CA ARG A 15 3.48 -0.16 6.24
C ARG A 15 3.51 1.26 6.79
N ARG A 16 2.50 1.63 7.58
CA ARG A 16 2.32 2.99 8.08
C ARG A 16 3.53 3.47 8.91
N HIS A 17 4.08 2.60 9.74
CA HIS A 17 5.28 2.87 10.54
C HIS A 17 6.53 3.19 9.71
N ALA A 18 6.63 2.65 8.49
CA ALA A 18 7.74 2.94 7.58
C ALA A 18 7.82 4.43 7.21
N LEU A 19 6.69 5.13 7.17
CA LEU A 19 6.67 6.57 6.85
C LEU A 19 7.47 7.37 7.89
N THR A 20 7.31 7.01 9.17
CA THR A 20 8.07 7.65 10.25
C THR A 20 9.53 7.22 10.24
N GLU A 21 9.82 5.93 10.05
CA GLU A 21 11.19 5.39 10.00
C GLU A 21 12.01 5.97 8.85
N ARG A 22 11.38 6.23 7.70
CA ARG A 22 12.01 6.80 6.50
C ARG A 22 11.93 8.32 6.43
N GLY A 23 11.26 8.97 7.39
CA GLY A 23 11.06 10.44 7.38
C GLY A 23 10.17 10.94 6.24
N VAL A 24 9.29 10.09 5.71
CA VAL A 24 8.39 10.41 4.59
C VAL A 24 7.08 10.99 5.11
N PRO A 25 6.71 12.24 4.75
CA PRO A 25 5.45 12.82 5.17
C PRO A 25 4.25 12.08 4.56
N TYR A 26 3.21 11.83 5.36
CA TYR A 26 1.98 11.18 4.89
C TYR A 26 1.34 11.90 3.69
N GLN A 27 1.37 13.25 3.67
CA GLN A 27 0.88 14.05 2.54
C GLN A 27 1.69 13.83 1.26
N ALA A 28 3.00 13.58 1.37
CA ALA A 28 3.83 13.27 0.20
C ALA A 28 3.45 11.91 -0.40
N VAL A 29 3.09 10.93 0.45
CA VAL A 29 2.56 9.64 0.01
C VAL A 29 1.27 9.83 -0.77
N LEU A 30 0.29 10.54 -0.19
CA LEU A 30 -1.00 10.83 -0.83
C LEU A 30 -0.83 11.48 -2.21
N ALA A 31 0.09 12.46 -2.31
CA ALA A 31 0.42 13.10 -3.58
C ALA A 31 1.07 12.11 -4.58
N ALA A 32 1.99 11.26 -4.11
CA ALA A 32 2.66 10.28 -4.98
C ALA A 32 1.71 9.23 -5.56
N VAL A 33 0.72 8.80 -4.77
CA VAL A 33 -0.32 7.84 -5.19
C VAL A 33 -1.54 8.51 -5.82
N GLU A 34 -1.53 9.84 -5.99
CA GLU A 34 -2.62 10.62 -6.58
C GLU A 34 -3.98 10.38 -5.89
N ALA A 35 -4.00 10.27 -4.56
CA ALA A 35 -5.20 9.99 -3.78
C ALA A 35 -5.39 10.98 -2.63
N ASP A 36 -6.63 11.43 -2.41
CA ASP A 36 -6.97 12.30 -1.26
C ASP A 36 -6.97 11.54 0.08
N LYS A 37 -7.26 10.23 0.02
CA LYS A 37 -7.33 9.34 1.19
C LYS A 37 -7.02 7.89 0.79
N PRO A 38 -6.57 7.06 1.74
CA PRO A 38 -6.41 5.62 1.51
C PRO A 38 -7.75 4.94 1.28
N PHE A 39 -7.72 3.85 0.52
CA PHE A 39 -8.84 2.94 0.31
C PHE A 39 -9.26 2.29 1.64
N GLY A 40 -8.26 1.80 2.39
CA GLY A 40 -8.40 1.27 3.73
C GLY A 40 -7.17 1.62 4.57
N ALA A 41 -7.37 1.83 5.86
CA ALA A 41 -6.28 2.16 6.77
C ALA A 41 -6.55 1.63 8.18
N ASP A 42 -5.49 1.24 8.87
CA ASP A 42 -5.48 1.04 10.32
C ASP A 42 -4.21 1.66 10.94
N GLN A 43 -3.84 1.20 12.15
CA GLN A 43 -2.64 1.70 12.84
C GLN A 43 -1.34 1.22 12.18
N GLU A 44 -1.38 0.12 11.42
CA GLU A 44 -0.20 -0.55 10.87
C GLU A 44 -0.09 -0.41 9.36
N LEU A 45 -1.22 -0.38 8.64
CA LEU A 45 -1.28 -0.45 7.19
C LEU A 45 -2.10 0.70 6.59
N LEU A 46 -1.68 1.11 5.40
CA LEU A 46 -2.41 1.96 4.48
C LEU A 46 -2.55 1.21 3.16
N THR A 47 -3.70 1.31 2.53
CA THR A 47 -3.96 0.68 1.24
C THR A 47 -4.48 1.72 0.26
N PHE A 48 -4.05 1.60 -1.00
CA PHE A 48 -4.40 2.52 -2.08
C PHE A 48 -4.76 1.73 -3.33
N GLY A 49 -5.57 2.34 -4.19
CA GLY A 49 -6.03 1.75 -5.43
C GLY A 49 -7.56 1.78 -5.57
N PRO A 50 -8.08 1.21 -6.67
CA PRO A 50 -7.32 0.54 -7.72
C PRO A 50 -6.54 1.55 -8.60
N SER A 51 -5.38 1.15 -9.10
CA SER A 51 -4.66 1.91 -10.14
C SER A 51 -5.13 1.49 -11.54
N PHE A 52 -5.13 2.40 -12.51
CA PHE A 52 -5.54 2.09 -13.89
C PHE A 52 -4.46 1.31 -14.65
N GLY A 53 -4.35 0.01 -14.36
CA GLY A 53 -3.45 -0.92 -15.05
C GLY A 53 -2.02 -0.98 -14.50
N ARG A 54 -1.24 -1.91 -15.05
CA ARG A 54 0.12 -2.22 -14.61
C ARG A 54 1.07 -1.03 -14.73
N GLU A 55 0.99 -0.27 -15.82
CA GLU A 55 1.87 0.89 -16.06
C GLU A 55 1.68 1.98 -15.01
N ALA A 56 0.42 2.26 -14.63
CA ALA A 56 0.11 3.17 -13.55
C ALA A 56 0.72 2.67 -12.23
N LEU A 57 0.54 1.39 -11.91
CA LEU A 57 1.08 0.79 -10.68
C LEU A 57 2.61 0.82 -10.61
N GLU A 58 3.29 0.60 -11.73
CA GLU A 58 4.74 0.74 -11.86
C GLU A 58 5.18 2.19 -11.64
N ALA A 59 4.47 3.17 -12.22
CA ALA A 59 4.77 4.59 -12.01
C ALA A 59 4.59 5.00 -10.53
N LEU A 60 3.52 4.54 -9.87
CA LEU A 60 3.32 4.79 -8.44
C LEU A 60 4.45 4.17 -7.60
N THR A 61 4.89 2.97 -7.96
CA THR A 61 6.02 2.29 -7.29
C THR A 61 7.30 3.12 -7.40
N GLN A 62 7.61 3.62 -8.60
CA GLN A 62 8.78 4.47 -8.81
C GLN A 62 8.72 5.76 -7.98
N ARG A 63 7.53 6.39 -7.89
CA ARG A 63 7.35 7.62 -7.09
C ARG A 63 7.52 7.36 -5.60
N LEU A 64 6.96 6.27 -5.07
CA LEU A 64 7.14 5.89 -3.66
C LEU A 64 8.61 5.57 -3.34
N THR A 65 9.30 4.88 -4.26
CA THR A 65 10.75 4.67 -4.12
C THR A 65 11.53 5.97 -4.17
N ALA A 66 11.15 6.92 -5.03
CA ALA A 66 11.77 8.24 -5.09
C ALA A 66 11.55 9.08 -3.81
N LEU A 67 10.47 8.81 -3.05
CA LEU A 67 10.27 9.37 -1.71
C LEU A 67 11.16 8.75 -0.63
N GLY A 68 11.86 7.65 -0.94
CA GLY A 68 12.75 6.95 -0.01
C GLY A 68 12.13 5.71 0.65
N LEU A 69 10.95 5.27 0.21
CA LEU A 69 10.37 4.00 0.66
C LEU A 69 11.01 2.82 -0.09
N VAL A 70 11.23 1.71 0.61
CA VAL A 70 11.83 0.50 0.04
C VAL A 70 10.75 -0.50 -0.34
N TYR A 71 10.78 -0.94 -1.60
CA TYR A 71 9.86 -1.97 -2.08
C TYR A 71 10.06 -3.29 -1.34
N PHE A 72 8.97 -3.98 -1.03
CA PHE A 72 8.84 -5.14 -0.13
C PHE A 72 9.07 -4.90 1.37
N ASP A 73 9.97 -4.00 1.77
CA ASP A 73 10.21 -3.71 3.19
C ASP A 73 9.17 -2.73 3.76
N ASP A 74 8.81 -1.72 2.97
CA ASP A 74 7.94 -0.61 3.40
C ASP A 74 6.61 -0.59 2.67
N PHE A 75 6.58 -1.05 1.42
CA PHE A 75 5.36 -1.14 0.63
C PHE A 75 5.47 -2.21 -0.46
N PHE A 76 4.33 -2.67 -0.98
CA PHE A 76 4.30 -3.61 -2.11
C PHE A 76 3.06 -3.40 -2.98
N GLN A 77 3.15 -3.92 -4.21
CA GLN A 77 2.03 -3.98 -5.16
C GLN A 77 1.13 -5.17 -4.84
N PHE A 78 -0.18 -4.98 -4.84
CA PHE A 78 -1.16 -6.04 -4.66
C PHE A 78 -2.09 -6.11 -5.88
N ALA A 79 -2.10 -7.26 -6.55
CA ALA A 79 -3.04 -7.55 -7.62
C ALA A 79 -3.36 -9.04 -7.57
N SER A 80 -4.65 -9.39 -7.66
CA SER A 80 -5.10 -10.78 -7.66
C SER A 80 -6.37 -10.92 -8.47
N ASP A 81 -6.42 -11.98 -9.28
CA ASP A 81 -7.66 -12.40 -9.93
C ASP A 81 -8.55 -13.11 -8.90
N VAL A 82 -9.66 -12.48 -8.54
CA VAL A 82 -10.68 -13.09 -7.66
C VAL A 82 -12.08 -12.87 -8.24
N PRO A 83 -13.02 -13.78 -7.96
CA PRO A 83 -14.41 -13.55 -8.33
C PRO A 83 -14.95 -12.25 -7.74
N VAL A 84 -15.83 -11.57 -8.48
CA VAL A 84 -16.42 -10.26 -8.09
C VAL A 84 -17.24 -10.29 -6.79
N TRP A 85 -17.60 -11.47 -6.29
CA TRP A 85 -18.30 -11.67 -5.03
C TRP A 85 -17.36 -11.89 -3.83
N CYS A 86 -16.04 -11.85 -4.04
CA CYS A 86 -15.04 -11.93 -2.99
C CYS A 86 -14.56 -10.54 -2.57
N GLU A 87 -14.35 -10.36 -1.26
CA GLU A 87 -13.60 -9.24 -0.71
C GLU A 87 -12.21 -9.71 -0.27
N LEU A 88 -11.22 -8.83 -0.44
CA LEU A 88 -9.84 -9.10 -0.05
C LEU A 88 -9.43 -8.16 1.08
N ALA A 89 -8.68 -8.71 2.04
CA ALA A 89 -8.12 -7.94 3.14
C ALA A 89 -6.73 -8.45 3.51
N VAL A 90 -5.89 -7.53 3.98
CA VAL A 90 -4.52 -7.80 4.46
C VAL A 90 -4.41 -7.47 5.94
N ALA A 91 -3.53 -8.17 6.64
CA ALA A 91 -3.23 -7.92 8.04
C ALA A 91 -1.72 -7.80 8.24
N PHE A 92 -1.31 -6.83 9.06
CA PHE A 92 0.08 -6.74 9.46
C PHE A 92 0.43 -7.87 10.43
N VAL A 93 1.53 -8.57 10.15
CA VAL A 93 2.09 -9.60 11.02
C VAL A 93 3.52 -9.17 11.36
N PRO A 94 3.83 -8.88 12.63
CA PRO A 94 5.19 -8.55 13.02
C PRO A 94 6.11 -9.74 12.76
N ALA A 95 7.34 -9.46 12.33
CA ALA A 95 8.34 -10.49 12.12
C ALA A 95 8.50 -11.33 13.40
N LYS A 96 8.45 -12.66 13.27
CA LYS A 96 8.75 -13.55 14.40
C LYS A 96 10.23 -13.37 14.73
N SER A 97 10.53 -12.83 15.92
CA SER A 97 11.86 -12.94 16.51
C SER A 97 12.18 -14.43 16.59
N THR A 98 13.11 -14.89 15.75
CA THR A 98 13.61 -16.27 15.76
C THR A 98 14.66 -16.39 16.85
#